data_AF-A0A1X0B5H2-F1
#
_entry.id   AF-A0A1X0B5H2-F1
#
_cell.length_a   1.000
_cell.length_b   1.000
_cell.length_c   1.000
_cell.angle_alpha   90.00
_cell.angle_beta   90.00
_cell.angle_gamma   90.00
#
_symmetry.space_group_name_H-M   'P 1'
#
loop_
_entity.id
_entity.type
_entity.pdbx_description
1 polymer ?
#
loop_
_entity_poly.entity_id
_entity_poly.type
_entity_poly.pdbx_seq_one_letter_code
_entity_poly.pdbx_strand_id
1 'polypeptide(L)'
;MSGKAALLIVSASIATTVALTGCGGSTSADSTSTTSGAAASTTAAPVTAAPAAKVSANTASQDDIAAALKAAGVSNPSRWAAEVVEYRPYPADDPNLGKLRDNLAKYNPGQETVDKIVSALTP
;
A
#
# COMPACT_ATOMS: atom_id res chain seq x y z
N MET A 1 -3.13 -27.29 -36.29
CA MET A 1 -2.08 -26.61 -37.07
C MET A 1 -1.10 -26.01 -36.07
N SER A 2 0.14 -26.46 -36.16
CA SER A 2 1.27 -26.15 -35.28
C SER A 2 1.73 -24.71 -35.41
N GLY A 3 2.36 -24.18 -34.36
CA GLY A 3 3.19 -22.97 -34.45
C GLY A 3 3.70 -22.48 -33.10
N LYS A 4 4.81 -23.07 -32.62
CA LYS A 4 5.56 -22.62 -31.43
C LYS A 4 6.41 -21.39 -31.82
N ALA A 5 6.54 -20.41 -30.93
CA ALA A 5 7.70 -19.53 -30.91
C ALA A 5 8.00 -19.12 -29.47
N ALA A 6 9.07 -19.71 -28.94
CA ALA A 6 9.75 -19.25 -27.75
C ALA A 6 10.58 -18.00 -28.11
N LEU A 7 10.59 -16.99 -27.24
CA LEU A 7 11.59 -15.93 -27.29
C LEU A 7 12.15 -15.73 -25.88
N LEU A 8 13.37 -16.24 -25.69
CA LEU A 8 14.27 -15.90 -24.61
C LEU A 8 14.79 -14.48 -24.83
N ILE A 9 14.74 -13.63 -23.80
CA ILE A 9 15.63 -12.46 -23.71
C ILE A 9 16.29 -12.47 -22.33
N VAL A 10 17.61 -12.51 -22.42
CA VAL A 10 18.65 -12.56 -21.39
C VAL A 10 19.12 -11.13 -21.08
N SER A 11 19.66 -10.94 -19.87
CA SER A 11 20.50 -9.81 -19.40
C SER A 11 19.76 -8.51 -19.01
N ALA A 12 20.16 -7.75 -17.98
CA ALA A 12 21.42 -7.69 -17.26
C ALA A 12 21.21 -7.22 -15.80
N SER A 13 22.04 -7.74 -14.91
CA SER A 13 22.17 -7.41 -13.50
C SER A 13 22.80 -6.03 -13.29
N ILE A 14 22.19 -5.16 -12.48
CA ILE A 14 22.90 -4.07 -11.78
C ILE A 14 22.27 -3.95 -10.38
N ALA A 15 22.90 -4.58 -9.40
CA ALA A 15 22.59 -4.38 -7.98
C ALA A 15 23.69 -3.48 -7.39
N THR A 16 23.41 -2.17 -7.31
CA THR A 16 24.28 -1.20 -6.65
C THR A 16 23.99 -1.22 -5.16
N THR A 17 24.98 -1.65 -4.39
CA THR A 17 25.01 -1.64 -2.92
C THR A 17 25.14 -0.21 -2.40
N VAL A 18 24.20 0.26 -1.57
CA VAL A 18 24.37 1.45 -0.73
C VAL A 18 24.60 1.00 0.71
N ALA A 19 25.80 1.30 1.21
CA ALA A 19 26.19 1.08 2.59
C ALA A 19 25.46 2.06 3.53
N LEU A 20 24.83 1.55 4.58
CA LEU A 20 24.39 2.37 5.69
C LEU A 20 25.56 2.56 6.66
N THR A 21 26.05 3.79 6.77
CA THR A 21 27.00 4.18 7.80
C THR A 21 26.24 4.35 9.12
N GLY A 22 26.55 3.49 10.10
CA GLY A 22 26.04 3.60 11.46
C GLY A 22 27.07 4.28 12.35
N CYS A 23 26.78 5.52 12.76
CA CYS A 23 27.40 6.17 13.92
C CYS A 23 26.51 5.80 15.12
N GLY A 24 26.96 5.22 16.23
CA GLY A 24 28.20 5.44 16.96
C GLY A 24 27.86 6.16 18.27
N GLY A 25 27.60 5.39 19.35
CA GLY A 25 27.34 5.91 20.70
C GLY A 25 26.84 4.78 21.63
N SER A 26 27.74 3.99 22.23
CA SER A 26 28.30 4.14 23.60
C SER A 26 27.35 3.72 24.73
N THR A 27 27.54 2.54 25.33
CA THR A 27 28.34 2.30 26.55
C THR A 27 27.97 0.97 27.21
N SER A 28 28.95 0.43 27.92
CA SER A 28 29.13 -0.93 28.42
C SER A 28 28.10 -1.49 29.42
N ALA A 29 27.87 -2.79 29.23
CA ALA A 29 27.76 -3.90 30.20
C ALA A 29 26.94 -3.75 31.49
N ASP A 30 25.94 -4.62 31.64
CA ASP A 30 25.84 -5.47 32.83
C ASP A 30 25.32 -6.87 32.44
N SER A 31 26.06 -7.88 32.89
CA SER A 31 25.67 -9.28 32.84
C SER A 31 24.97 -9.61 34.16
N THR A 32 23.66 -9.88 34.15
CA THR A 32 23.05 -10.63 35.26
C THR A 32 21.94 -11.57 34.77
N SER A 33 22.07 -12.80 35.27
CA SER A 33 21.35 -14.04 35.04
C SER A 33 19.87 -14.01 35.42
N THR A 34 19.11 -14.92 34.78
CA THR A 34 17.94 -15.66 35.29
C THR A 34 16.72 -14.88 35.81
N THR A 35 15.55 -15.11 35.17
CA THR A 35 14.35 -15.71 35.81
C THR A 35 13.21 -15.85 34.80
N SER A 36 12.61 -17.05 34.75
CA SER A 36 11.30 -17.33 34.14
C SER A 36 10.25 -16.33 34.62
N GLY A 37 9.65 -15.59 33.69
CA GLY A 37 8.54 -14.67 33.94
C GLY A 37 7.36 -15.03 33.03
N ALA A 38 6.22 -15.28 33.65
CA ALA A 38 4.99 -15.78 33.09
C ALA A 38 4.40 -14.92 31.96
N ALA A 39 3.58 -15.60 31.14
CA ALA A 39 2.70 -15.00 30.14
C ALA A 39 1.87 -13.85 30.70
N ALA A 40 1.87 -12.73 29.97
CA ALA A 40 0.76 -11.78 29.97
C ALA A 40 0.43 -11.48 28.50
N SER A 41 -0.43 -12.30 27.92
CA SER A 41 -1.09 -12.02 26.65
C SER A 41 -2.06 -10.87 26.88
N THR A 42 -1.57 -9.63 26.83
CA THR A 42 -2.43 -8.45 26.76
C THR A 42 -3.07 -8.44 25.37
N THR A 43 -4.27 -8.99 25.26
CA THR A 43 -5.18 -8.69 24.15
C THR A 43 -5.44 -7.19 24.20
N ALA A 44 -4.68 -6.42 23.42
CA ALA A 44 -5.03 -5.05 23.11
C ALA A 44 -6.34 -5.11 22.33
N ALA A 45 -7.42 -4.62 22.93
CA ALA A 45 -8.68 -4.41 22.23
C ALA A 45 -8.41 -3.56 20.98
N PRO A 46 -9.03 -3.85 19.83
CA PRO A 46 -8.84 -3.04 18.64
C PRO A 46 -9.34 -1.62 18.95
N VAL A 47 -8.41 -0.69 19.07
CA VAL A 47 -8.70 0.74 19.00
C VAL A 47 -9.36 0.96 17.65
N THR A 48 -10.65 1.31 17.67
CA THR A 48 -11.35 1.80 16.49
C THR A 48 -10.68 3.11 16.11
N ALA A 49 -9.71 3.03 15.20
CA ALA A 49 -9.04 4.21 14.67
C ALA A 49 -10.11 5.10 14.01
N ALA A 50 -10.08 6.40 14.33
CA ALA A 50 -10.94 7.37 13.67
C ALA A 50 -10.74 7.29 12.14
N PRO A 51 -11.82 7.46 11.34
CA PRO A 51 -11.69 7.39 9.89
C PRO A 51 -10.69 8.45 9.41
N ALA A 52 -9.68 8.00 8.67
CA ALA A 52 -8.73 8.91 8.05
C ALA A 52 -9.47 9.86 7.09
N ALA A 53 -9.00 11.11 6.99
CA ALA A 53 -9.54 12.07 6.04
C ALA A 53 -9.33 11.56 4.60
N LYS A 54 -10.38 11.66 3.78
CA LYS A 54 -10.35 11.30 2.35
C LYS A 54 -9.54 12.32 1.55
N VAL A 55 -8.88 11.87 0.48
CA VAL A 55 -8.19 12.73 -0.49
C VAL A 55 -8.93 12.76 -1.83
N SER A 56 -8.80 13.85 -2.60
CA SER A 56 -9.50 13.96 -3.89
C SER A 56 -8.88 13.05 -4.95
N ALA A 57 -9.72 12.21 -5.56
CA ALA A 57 -9.39 11.38 -6.69
C ALA A 57 -9.05 12.22 -7.93
N ASN A 58 -9.61 13.43 -8.05
CA ASN A 58 -9.36 14.34 -9.17
C ASN A 58 -8.10 15.21 -9.03
N THR A 59 -7.74 15.66 -7.82
CA THR A 59 -6.71 16.71 -7.66
C THR A 59 -5.51 16.34 -6.80
N ALA A 60 -5.60 15.33 -5.93
CA ALA A 60 -4.48 14.92 -5.09
C ALA A 60 -3.29 14.43 -5.94
N SER A 61 -2.07 14.50 -5.43
CA SER A 61 -0.93 13.88 -6.11
C SER A 61 -1.05 12.35 -6.07
N GLN A 62 -0.32 11.65 -6.94
CA GLN A 62 -0.29 10.18 -6.91
C GLN A 62 0.26 9.67 -5.56
N ASP A 63 1.24 10.34 -4.99
CA ASP A 63 1.83 9.97 -3.70
C ASP A 63 0.85 10.17 -2.54
N ASP A 64 0.06 11.25 -2.56
CA ASP A 64 -1.00 11.47 -1.56
C ASP A 64 -2.09 10.40 -1.66
N ILE A 65 -2.47 10.01 -2.88
CA ILE A 65 -3.40 8.90 -3.10
C ILE A 65 -2.79 7.60 -2.55
N ALA A 66 -1.55 7.29 -2.90
CA ALA A 66 -0.89 6.07 -2.42
C ALA A 66 -0.81 6.04 -0.88
N ALA A 67 -0.53 7.18 -0.23
CA ALA A 67 -0.53 7.30 1.22
C ALA A 67 -1.92 7.04 1.83
N ALA A 68 -2.97 7.62 1.25
CA ALA A 68 -4.35 7.39 1.68
C ALA A 68 -4.78 5.93 1.50
N LEU A 69 -4.46 5.32 0.35
CA LEU A 69 -4.74 3.90 0.07
C LEU A 69 -4.00 2.99 1.06
N LYS A 70 -2.73 3.28 1.38
CA LYS A 70 -1.96 2.56 2.39
C LYS A 70 -2.61 2.67 3.77
N ALA A 71 -3.05 3.86 4.16
CA ALA A 71 -3.75 4.09 5.42
C ALA A 71 -5.08 3.33 5.51
N ALA A 72 -5.77 3.15 4.38
CA ALA A 72 -6.98 2.32 4.27
C ALA A 72 -6.70 0.80 4.21
N GLY A 73 -5.44 0.38 4.29
CA GLY A 73 -5.07 -1.03 4.27
C GLY A 73 -5.14 -1.70 2.89
N VAL A 74 -5.02 -0.91 1.81
CA VAL A 74 -4.97 -1.41 0.43
C VAL A 74 -3.58 -2.01 0.16
N SER A 75 -3.52 -3.25 -0.31
CA SER A 75 -2.29 -3.86 -0.81
C SER A 75 -1.86 -3.25 -2.13
N ASN A 76 -0.56 -3.06 -2.36
CA ASN A 76 0.02 -2.41 -3.55
C ASN A 76 -0.52 -0.98 -3.80
N PRO A 77 -0.47 -0.07 -2.80
CA PRO A 77 -1.12 1.23 -2.89
C PRO A 77 -0.61 2.08 -4.05
N SER A 78 0.70 2.08 -4.32
CA SER A 78 1.28 2.84 -5.44
C SER A 78 0.76 2.38 -6.81
N ARG A 79 0.54 1.07 -6.98
CA ARG A 79 -0.03 0.53 -8.22
C ARG A 79 -1.45 1.02 -8.43
N TRP A 80 -2.28 0.98 -7.39
CA TRP A 80 -3.66 1.43 -7.47
C TRP A 80 -3.78 2.95 -7.59
N ALA A 81 -2.90 3.71 -6.94
CA ALA A 81 -2.84 5.16 -7.08
C ALA A 81 -2.58 5.58 -8.54
N ALA A 82 -1.69 4.87 -9.24
CA ALA A 82 -1.46 5.09 -10.67
C ALA A 82 -2.76 4.87 -11.48
N GLU A 83 -3.53 3.81 -11.21
CA GLU A 83 -4.83 3.60 -11.87
C GLU A 83 -5.81 4.75 -11.58
N VAL A 84 -5.86 5.23 -10.33
CA VAL A 84 -6.73 6.34 -9.96
C VAL A 84 -6.37 7.61 -10.74
N VAL A 85 -5.08 7.90 -10.91
CA VAL A 85 -4.63 9.07 -11.68
C VAL A 85 -4.90 8.89 -13.18
N GLU A 86 -4.63 7.70 -13.73
CA GLU A 86 -4.80 7.38 -15.15
C GLU A 86 -6.22 7.63 -15.65
N TYR A 87 -7.24 7.30 -14.84
CA TYR A 87 -8.64 7.37 -15.26
C TYR A 87 -9.36 8.68 -14.88
N ARG A 88 -8.62 9.71 -14.46
CA ARG A 88 -9.18 11.06 -14.27
C ARG A 88 -9.78 11.62 -15.58
N PRO A 89 -10.76 12.53 -15.51
CA PRO A 89 -11.48 12.97 -14.32
C PRO A 89 -12.62 12.02 -13.90
N TYR A 90 -13.00 12.08 -12.63
CA TYR A 90 -14.18 11.44 -12.05
C TYR A 90 -15.32 12.45 -11.86
N PRO A 91 -16.59 12.05 -12.03
CA PRO A 91 -17.74 12.94 -11.80
C PRO A 91 -17.79 13.43 -10.36
N ALA A 92 -17.91 14.74 -10.15
CA ALA A 92 -17.93 15.35 -8.81
C ALA A 92 -19.18 14.98 -7.99
N ASP A 93 -20.25 14.59 -8.68
CA ASP A 93 -21.55 14.17 -8.13
C ASP A 93 -21.65 12.66 -7.90
N ASP A 94 -20.54 11.91 -8.06
CA ASP A 94 -20.49 10.46 -7.86
C ASP A 94 -19.66 10.07 -6.63
N PRO A 95 -20.23 10.10 -5.41
CA PRO A 95 -19.52 9.75 -4.18
C PRO A 95 -19.11 8.28 -4.11
N ASN A 96 -19.69 7.41 -4.95
CA ASN A 96 -19.35 5.99 -5.02
C ASN A 96 -18.17 5.72 -5.97
N LEU A 97 -17.72 6.73 -6.73
CA LEU A 97 -16.68 6.62 -7.74
C LEU A 97 -16.94 5.44 -8.68
N GLY A 98 -18.16 5.29 -9.19
CA GLY A 98 -18.58 4.21 -10.08
C GLY A 98 -17.64 4.02 -11.27
N LYS A 99 -17.25 5.12 -11.92
CA LYS A 99 -16.24 5.09 -13.01
C LYS A 99 -14.92 4.46 -12.56
N LEU A 100 -14.45 4.74 -11.34
CA LEU A 100 -13.23 4.12 -10.81
C LEU A 100 -13.44 2.62 -10.62
N ARG A 101 -14.56 2.21 -10.00
CA ARG A 101 -14.89 0.79 -9.79
C ARG A 101 -14.89 0.01 -11.11
N ASP A 102 -15.50 0.56 -12.15
CA ASP A 102 -15.54 -0.04 -13.49
C ASP A 102 -14.15 -0.21 -14.11
N ASN A 103 -13.29 0.79 -13.95
CA ASN A 103 -11.91 0.72 -14.45
C ASN A 103 -11.06 -0.28 -13.66
N LEU A 104 -11.21 -0.33 -12.34
CA LEU A 104 -10.51 -1.27 -11.48
C LEU A 104 -10.90 -2.73 -11.79
N ALA A 105 -12.16 -2.98 -12.16
CA ALA A 105 -12.68 -4.31 -12.49
C ALA A 105 -11.87 -5.01 -13.61
N LYS A 106 -11.24 -4.26 -14.52
CA LYS A 106 -10.36 -4.79 -15.59
C LYS A 106 -9.17 -5.59 -15.04
N TYR A 107 -8.75 -5.31 -13.81
CA TYR A 107 -7.62 -5.96 -13.15
C TYR A 107 -8.04 -6.99 -12.10
N ASN A 108 -9.35 -7.24 -12.00
CA ASN A 108 -9.96 -8.20 -11.08
C ASN A 108 -9.46 -8.11 -9.61
N PRO A 109 -9.38 -6.91 -9.00
CA PRO A 109 -9.20 -6.81 -7.55
C PRO A 109 -10.36 -7.47 -6.81
N GLY A 110 -10.11 -8.03 -5.63
CA GLY A 110 -11.18 -8.42 -4.72
C GLY A 110 -12.05 -7.23 -4.35
N GLN A 111 -13.34 -7.47 -4.10
CA GLN A 111 -14.31 -6.41 -3.74
C GLN A 111 -13.85 -5.59 -2.52
N GLU A 112 -13.31 -6.27 -1.50
CA GLU A 112 -12.73 -5.61 -0.32
C GLU A 112 -11.63 -4.58 -0.69
N THR A 113 -10.78 -4.90 -1.66
CA THR A 113 -9.74 -3.98 -2.14
C THR A 113 -10.36 -2.75 -2.82
N VAL A 114 -11.38 -2.95 -3.65
CA VAL A 114 -12.10 -1.84 -4.32
C VAL A 114 -12.78 -0.96 -3.28
N ASP A 115 -13.43 -1.55 -2.29
CA ASP A 115 -14.14 -0.81 -1.25
C ASP A 115 -13.18 0.00 -0.38
N LYS A 116 -12.02 -0.56 -0.03
CA LYS A 116 -10.95 0.18 0.66
C LYS A 116 -10.44 1.34 -0.20
N ILE A 117 -10.24 1.15 -1.51
CA ILE A 117 -9.82 2.22 -2.42
C ILE A 117 -10.85 3.36 -2.42
N VAL A 118 -12.14 3.06 -2.63
CA VAL A 118 -13.21 4.06 -2.66
C VAL A 118 -13.39 4.72 -1.28
N SER A 119 -13.18 3.99 -0.19
CA SER A 119 -13.28 4.54 1.17
C SER A 119 -12.27 5.65 1.45
N ALA A 120 -11.10 5.61 0.80
CA ALA A 120 -10.01 6.57 0.99
C ALA A 120 -10.15 7.84 0.13
N LEU A 121 -11.08 7.84 -0.82
CA LEU A 121 -11.18 8.87 -1.86
C LEU A 121 -12.50 9.64 -1.79
N THR A 122 -12.46 10.87 -2.29
CA THR A 122 -13.61 11.68 -2.70
C THR A 122 -13.44 12.02 -4.18
N PRO A 123 -14.49 12.25 -4.97
CA PRO A 123 -14.35 12.84 -6.30
C PRO A 123 -13.43 14.07 -6.27
#